data_AF-A0A8T0ETY8-F1
#
_entry.id   AF-A0A8T0ETY8-F1
#
_cell.length_a   1.000
_cell.length_b   1.000
_cell.length_c   1.000
_cell.angle_alpha   90.00
_cell.angle_beta   90.00
_cell.angle_gamma   90.00
#
_symmetry.space_group_name_H-M   'P 1'
#
loop_
_entity.id
_entity.type
_entity.pdbx_description
1 polymer ?
#
loop_
_entity_poly.entity_id
_entity_poly.type
_entity_poly.pdbx_seq_one_letter_code
_entity_poly.pdbx_strand_id
1 'polypeptide(L)'
;MKTKCSILWLQSNRNRKLERLVLSFPATAANYPKVVAQLKERFRWEDLLVQIYVRDLLTIIIKNAVSSRAKTDLSRLYDELEGKLRTLESLGHTQEKFRNFLAPLVESCLPEEVLMMWERIRNHHELGNNTDEKNARSLESLMTFLRQEVQGEEMVALSRIVVLQRIKLPIKRNMPLPLKTKLMEIRRLQQP
;
A
#
# COMPACT_ATOMS: atom_id res chain seq x y z
N MET A 1 9.43 0.02 -23.22
CA MET A 1 9.17 -1.41 -23.59
C MET A 1 10.19 -2.41 -23.03
N LYS A 2 11.40 -2.02 -22.59
CA LYS A 2 12.44 -2.98 -22.17
C LYS A 2 12.35 -3.52 -20.72
N THR A 3 11.46 -3.01 -19.88
CA THR A 3 11.34 -3.44 -18.46
C THR A 3 10.27 -4.50 -18.19
N LYS A 4 9.30 -4.72 -19.10
CA LYS A 4 8.31 -5.80 -18.98
C LYS A 4 8.88 -7.18 -19.37
N CYS A 5 9.84 -7.23 -20.30
CA CYS A 5 10.48 -8.49 -20.71
C CYS A 5 11.37 -9.10 -19.62
N SER A 6 12.04 -8.30 -18.80
CA SER A 6 12.96 -8.83 -17.77
C SER A 6 12.24 -9.51 -16.60
N ILE A 7 11.03 -9.05 -16.28
CA ILE A 7 10.19 -9.65 -15.23
C ILE A 7 9.54 -10.95 -15.75
N LEU A 8 9.06 -10.95 -17.00
CA LEU A 8 8.53 -12.14 -17.67
C LEU A 8 9.58 -13.25 -17.88
N TRP A 9 10.85 -12.90 -18.11
CA TRP A 9 11.91 -13.90 -18.33
C TRP A 9 12.32 -14.65 -17.04
N LEU A 10 12.33 -13.95 -15.89
CA LEU A 10 12.50 -14.58 -14.58
C LEU A 10 11.28 -15.42 -14.16
N GLN A 11 10.07 -15.04 -14.61
CA GLN A 11 8.86 -15.86 -14.44
C GLN A 11 8.92 -17.13 -15.31
N SER A 12 9.34 -17.03 -16.58
CA SER A 12 9.20 -18.09 -17.58
C SER A 12 10.09 -19.33 -17.33
N ASN A 13 11.29 -19.17 -16.76
CA ASN A 13 12.20 -20.28 -16.51
C ASN A 13 11.92 -21.01 -15.18
N ARG A 14 11.33 -20.30 -14.21
CA ARG A 14 10.81 -20.91 -12.97
C ARG A 14 9.48 -21.61 -13.24
N ASN A 15 8.62 -21.06 -14.10
CA ASN A 15 7.30 -21.63 -14.38
C ASN A 15 7.40 -23.07 -14.91
N ARG A 16 8.25 -23.38 -15.89
CA ARG A 16 8.41 -24.77 -16.40
C ARG A 16 8.91 -25.79 -15.37
N LYS A 17 9.70 -25.36 -14.37
CA LYS A 17 10.19 -26.27 -13.30
C LYS A 17 9.11 -26.52 -12.26
N LEU A 18 8.35 -25.48 -11.97
CA LEU A 18 7.25 -25.43 -11.03
C LEU A 18 6.04 -26.21 -11.57
N GLU A 19 5.69 -25.97 -12.83
CA GLU A 19 4.71 -26.70 -13.64
C GLU A 19 5.05 -28.19 -13.73
N ARG A 20 6.30 -28.58 -14.05
CA ARG A 20 6.71 -30.00 -14.04
C ARG A 20 6.54 -30.66 -12.68
N LEU A 21 6.80 -29.94 -11.59
CA LEU A 21 6.61 -30.48 -10.25
C LEU A 21 5.13 -30.66 -9.95
N VAL A 22 4.28 -29.66 -10.21
CA VAL A 22 2.83 -29.76 -10.00
C VAL A 22 2.23 -30.90 -10.85
N LEU A 23 2.66 -31.04 -12.11
CA LEU A 23 2.21 -32.09 -13.02
C LEU A 23 2.71 -33.49 -12.67
N SER A 24 3.75 -33.62 -11.83
CA SER A 24 4.23 -34.93 -11.36
C SER A 24 3.31 -35.58 -10.32
N PHE A 25 2.38 -34.81 -9.74
CA PHE A 25 1.40 -35.32 -8.79
C PHE A 25 0.06 -35.56 -9.48
N PRO A 26 -0.61 -36.69 -9.19
CA PRO A 26 -2.02 -36.87 -9.53
C PRO A 26 -2.88 -35.76 -8.95
N ALA A 27 -3.85 -35.26 -9.73
CA ALA A 27 -4.78 -34.20 -9.35
C ALA A 27 -5.86 -34.69 -8.37
N THR A 28 -5.44 -35.06 -7.16
CA THR A 28 -6.30 -35.52 -6.07
C THR A 28 -6.22 -34.60 -4.86
N ALA A 29 -7.33 -34.50 -4.12
CA ALA A 29 -7.43 -33.66 -2.92
C ALA A 29 -6.33 -33.96 -1.88
N ALA A 30 -5.97 -35.24 -1.73
CA ALA A 30 -4.95 -35.72 -0.80
C ALA A 30 -3.51 -35.30 -1.18
N ASN A 31 -3.27 -34.92 -2.44
CA ASN A 31 -1.94 -34.57 -2.93
C ASN A 31 -1.65 -33.07 -2.87
N TYR A 32 -2.65 -32.19 -2.80
CA TYR A 32 -2.43 -30.74 -2.65
C TYR A 32 -1.48 -30.38 -1.50
N PRO A 33 -1.62 -30.88 -0.26
CA PRO A 33 -0.69 -30.54 0.81
C PRO A 33 0.74 -31.02 0.54
N LYS A 34 0.91 -32.16 -0.15
CA LYS A 34 2.24 -32.71 -0.51
C LYS A 34 2.93 -31.87 -1.58
N VAL A 35 2.16 -31.41 -2.57
CA VAL A 35 2.63 -30.49 -3.61
C VAL A 35 3.09 -29.19 -2.97
N VAL A 36 2.27 -28.60 -2.10
CA VAL A 36 2.62 -27.38 -1.36
C VAL A 36 3.89 -27.57 -0.53
N ALA A 37 4.02 -28.69 0.20
CA ALA A 37 5.21 -28.98 1.00
C ALA A 37 6.50 -29.07 0.14
N GLN A 38 6.47 -29.82 -0.97
CA GLN A 38 7.63 -29.89 -1.88
C GLN A 38 7.96 -28.55 -2.52
N LEU A 39 6.94 -27.73 -2.82
CA LEU A 39 7.18 -26.41 -3.40
C LEU A 39 7.84 -25.48 -2.39
N LYS A 40 7.41 -25.52 -1.12
CA LYS A 40 8.06 -24.81 -0.02
C LYS A 40 9.52 -25.26 0.16
N GLU A 41 9.77 -26.56 0.21
CA GLU A 41 11.12 -27.12 0.40
C GLU A 41 12.06 -26.81 -0.78
N ARG A 42 11.60 -27.08 -2.01
CA ARG A 42 12.44 -27.01 -3.21
C ARG A 42 12.74 -25.59 -3.65
N PHE A 43 11.79 -24.67 -3.47
CA PHE A 43 11.89 -23.32 -4.02
C PHE A 43 11.93 -22.23 -2.95
N ARG A 44 11.83 -22.60 -1.67
CA ARG A 44 11.84 -21.66 -0.54
C ARG A 44 10.90 -20.50 -0.80
N TRP A 45 9.67 -20.82 -1.19
CA TRP A 45 8.71 -19.86 -1.70
C TRP A 45 8.41 -18.72 -0.74
N GLU A 46 8.46 -18.98 0.56
CA GLU A 46 8.32 -17.96 1.58
C GLU A 46 9.45 -16.91 1.46
N ASP A 47 10.71 -17.34 1.32
CA ASP A 47 11.85 -16.44 1.12
C ASP A 47 11.77 -15.67 -0.20
N LEU A 48 11.34 -16.32 -1.28
CA LEU A 48 11.14 -15.66 -2.57
C LEU A 48 10.04 -14.59 -2.50
N LEU A 49 8.97 -14.89 -1.78
CA LEU A 49 7.82 -14.02 -1.68
C LEU A 49 8.14 -12.77 -0.84
N VAL A 50 8.93 -12.91 0.23
CA VAL A 50 9.54 -11.75 0.93
C VAL A 50 10.35 -10.88 -0.02
N GLN A 51 11.21 -11.47 -0.86
CA GLN A 51 12.02 -10.71 -1.82
C GLN A 51 11.17 -9.94 -2.83
N ILE A 52 10.06 -10.54 -3.28
CA ILE A 52 9.11 -9.88 -4.19
C ILE A 52 8.47 -8.68 -3.48
N TYR A 53 7.95 -8.85 -2.26
CA TYR A 53 7.32 -7.77 -1.52
C TYR A 53 8.27 -6.62 -1.18
N VAL A 54 9.50 -6.92 -0.76
CA VAL A 54 10.53 -5.89 -0.53
C VAL A 54 10.85 -5.16 -1.83
N ARG A 55 10.96 -5.86 -2.97
CA ARG A 55 11.19 -5.22 -4.27
C ARG A 55 10.02 -4.38 -4.73
N ASP A 56 8.79 -4.80 -4.42
CA ASP A 56 7.58 -4.06 -4.71
C ASP A 56 7.46 -2.81 -3.83
N LEU A 57 7.91 -2.85 -2.57
CA LEU A 57 8.06 -1.67 -1.72
C LEU A 57 9.10 -0.71 -2.30
N LEU A 58 10.29 -1.21 -2.66
CA LEU A 58 11.32 -0.40 -3.35
C LEU A 58 10.81 0.22 -4.65
N THR A 59 9.93 -0.47 -5.37
CA THR A 59 9.30 0.06 -6.58
C THR A 59 8.36 1.23 -6.26
N ILE A 60 7.62 1.19 -5.13
CA ILE A 60 6.84 2.34 -4.66
C ILE A 60 7.77 3.52 -4.36
N ILE A 61 8.85 3.29 -3.60
CA ILE A 61 9.84 4.31 -3.23
C ILE A 61 10.35 5.04 -4.48
N ILE A 62 10.79 4.29 -5.50
CA ILE A 62 11.29 4.85 -6.75
C ILE A 62 10.20 5.65 -7.48
N LYS A 63 8.97 5.13 -7.55
CA LYS A 63 7.86 5.85 -8.20
C LYS A 63 7.56 7.18 -7.51
N ASN A 64 7.58 7.20 -6.19
CA ASN A 64 7.27 8.40 -5.41
C ASN A 64 8.41 9.41 -5.47
N ALA A 65 9.67 8.96 -5.39
CA ALA A 65 10.84 9.82 -5.58
C ALA A 65 10.89 10.46 -6.98
N VAL A 66 10.52 9.72 -8.03
CA VAL A 66 10.51 10.23 -9.42
C VAL A 66 9.29 11.12 -9.70
N SER A 67 8.19 10.92 -8.99
CA SER A 67 6.93 11.65 -9.20
C SER A 67 6.80 12.90 -8.33
N SER A 68 7.90 13.49 -7.86
CA SER A 68 8.03 14.58 -6.86
C SER A 68 7.21 15.85 -7.08
N ARG A 69 6.39 15.94 -8.14
CA ARG A 69 5.48 17.06 -8.43
C ARG A 69 4.00 16.69 -8.55
N ALA A 70 3.66 15.41 -8.55
CA ALA A 70 2.26 14.99 -8.58
C ALA A 70 1.77 14.79 -7.15
N LYS A 71 0.62 15.37 -6.78
CA LYS A 71 -0.06 15.05 -5.52
C LYS A 71 -0.32 13.53 -5.52
N THR A 72 0.48 12.77 -4.77
CA THR A 72 0.29 11.34 -4.61
C THR A 72 -1.02 11.13 -3.86
N ASP A 73 -1.86 10.25 -4.38
CA ASP A 73 -3.07 9.81 -3.71
C ASP A 73 -2.68 9.02 -2.46
N LEU A 74 -2.75 9.67 -1.30
CA LEU A 74 -2.33 9.09 -0.03
C LEU A 74 -3.19 7.88 0.36
N SER A 75 -4.49 7.91 0.02
CA SER A 75 -5.42 6.80 0.25
C SER A 75 -4.96 5.56 -0.51
N ARG A 76 -4.67 5.71 -1.81
CA ARG A 76 -4.14 4.60 -2.62
C ARG A 76 -2.78 4.09 -2.13
N LEU A 77 -1.88 5.00 -1.74
CA LEU A 77 -0.56 4.62 -1.21
C LEU A 77 -0.71 3.81 0.08
N TYR A 78 -1.59 4.25 0.97
CA TYR A 78 -1.91 3.58 2.22
C TYR A 78 -2.44 2.16 1.98
N ASP A 79 -3.43 2.00 1.10
CA ASP A 79 -4.00 0.69 0.77
C ASP A 79 -2.95 -0.29 0.23
N GLU A 80 -2.04 0.20 -0.64
CA GLU A 80 -0.98 -0.62 -1.21
C GLU A 80 0.05 -1.05 -0.15
N LEU A 81 0.40 -0.14 0.78
CA LEU A 81 1.29 -0.43 1.90
C LEU A 81 0.65 -1.42 2.89
N GLU A 82 -0.60 -1.17 3.31
CA GLU A 82 -1.32 -2.04 4.24
C GLU A 82 -1.50 -3.45 3.66
N GLY A 83 -1.84 -3.57 2.36
CA GLY A 83 -1.96 -4.86 1.67
C GLY A 83 -0.66 -5.66 1.65
N LYS A 84 0.46 -5.00 1.35
CA LYS A 84 1.79 -5.64 1.36
C LYS A 84 2.21 -6.08 2.76
N LEU A 85 2.00 -5.23 3.76
CA LEU A 85 2.31 -5.55 5.16
C LEU A 85 1.46 -6.73 5.68
N ARG A 86 0.16 -6.73 5.40
CA ARG A 86 -0.76 -7.83 5.78
C ARG A 86 -0.34 -9.17 5.16
N THR A 87 0.16 -9.13 3.92
CA THR A 87 0.62 -10.36 3.25
C THR A 87 1.92 -10.87 3.85
N LEU A 88 2.86 -9.97 4.18
CA LEU A 88 4.09 -10.34 4.89
C LEU A 88 3.79 -10.96 6.25
N GLU A 89 2.84 -10.40 7.00
CA GLU A 89 2.40 -10.94 8.29
C GLU A 89 1.78 -12.35 8.14
N SER A 90 0.94 -12.55 7.12
CA SER A 90 0.31 -13.85 6.82
C SER A 90 1.34 -14.95 6.47
N LEU A 91 2.54 -14.57 6.04
CA LEU A 91 3.64 -15.48 5.73
C LEU A 91 4.49 -15.84 6.96
N GLY A 92 4.11 -15.40 8.16
CA GLY A 92 4.86 -15.67 9.38
C GLY A 92 6.06 -14.75 9.60
N HIS A 93 6.23 -13.74 8.74
CA HIS A 93 7.14 -12.62 8.98
C HIS A 93 6.46 -11.64 9.92
N THR A 94 6.36 -12.04 11.19
CA THR A 94 5.74 -11.25 12.24
C THR A 94 6.42 -9.90 12.35
N GLN A 95 5.62 -8.86 12.60
CA GLN A 95 6.11 -7.50 12.78
C GLN A 95 7.31 -7.45 13.76
N GLU A 96 7.33 -8.27 14.80
CA GLU A 96 8.42 -8.27 15.79
C GLU A 96 9.82 -8.53 15.20
N LYS A 97 9.95 -9.43 14.21
CA LYS A 97 11.25 -9.78 13.62
C LYS A 97 11.71 -8.79 12.53
N PHE A 98 10.77 -8.14 11.86
CA PHE A 98 11.05 -7.29 10.70
C PHE A 98 10.73 -5.81 10.92
N ARG A 99 10.16 -5.42 12.08
CA ARG A 99 9.76 -4.04 12.43
C ARG A 99 10.87 -3.03 12.16
N ASN A 100 12.08 -3.35 12.61
CA ASN A 100 13.25 -2.46 12.49
C ASN A 100 13.66 -2.18 11.04
N PHE A 101 13.32 -3.07 10.10
CA PHE A 101 13.61 -2.89 8.68
C PHE A 101 12.42 -2.36 7.89
N LEU A 102 11.20 -2.76 8.27
CA LEU A 102 9.97 -2.34 7.59
C LEU A 102 9.63 -0.87 7.85
N ALA A 103 9.84 -0.36 9.07
CA ALA A 103 9.55 1.05 9.37
C ALA A 103 10.33 2.02 8.46
N PRO A 104 11.66 1.94 8.33
CA PRO A 104 12.41 2.81 7.41
C PRO A 104 11.99 2.67 5.94
N LEU A 105 11.58 1.47 5.52
CA LEU A 105 11.10 1.25 4.15
C LEU A 105 9.75 1.93 3.90
N VAL A 106 8.83 1.84 4.86
CA VAL A 106 7.53 2.49 4.77
C VAL A 106 7.70 4.00 4.79
N GLU A 107 8.55 4.54 5.68
CA GLU A 107 8.90 5.97 5.69
C GLU A 107 9.45 6.42 4.34
N SER A 108 10.35 5.65 3.73
CA SER A 108 10.91 5.97 2.42
C SER A 108 9.87 5.96 1.28
N CYS A 109 8.71 5.33 1.46
CA CYS A 109 7.63 5.35 0.49
C CYS A 109 6.82 6.65 0.54
N LEU A 110 6.91 7.44 1.61
CA LEU A 110 6.01 8.56 1.84
C LEU A 110 6.49 9.84 1.14
N PRO A 111 5.56 10.71 0.71
CA PRO A 111 5.89 12.06 0.26
C PRO A 111 6.54 12.88 1.38
N GLU A 112 7.40 13.83 1.00
CA GLU A 112 8.13 14.68 1.94
C GLU A 112 7.18 15.46 2.88
N GLU A 113 6.05 15.94 2.36
CA GLU A 113 5.08 16.68 3.16
C GLU A 113 4.46 15.82 4.26
N VAL A 114 4.15 14.56 3.94
CA VAL A 114 3.56 13.58 4.88
C VAL A 114 4.61 13.18 5.92
N LEU A 115 5.86 12.99 5.51
CA LEU A 115 6.98 12.70 6.42
C LEU A 115 7.24 13.84 7.39
N MET A 116 7.24 15.08 6.92
CA MET A 116 7.41 16.24 7.81
C MET A 116 6.28 16.35 8.84
N MET A 117 5.04 16.06 8.44
CA MET A 117 3.89 16.03 9.34
C MET A 117 4.08 14.95 10.42
N TRP A 118 4.49 13.76 9.99
CA TRP A 118 4.79 12.64 10.88
C TRP A 118 5.90 12.95 11.88
N GLU A 119 7.03 13.53 11.45
CA GLU A 119 8.13 13.92 12.34
C GLU A 119 7.70 14.98 13.37
N ARG A 120 6.83 15.93 12.98
CA ARG A 120 6.29 16.93 13.91
C ARG A 120 5.46 16.28 15.01
N ILE A 121 4.58 15.35 14.64
CA ILE A 121 3.71 14.63 15.60
C ILE A 121 4.56 13.75 16.51
N ARG A 122 5.54 13.03 15.94
CA ARG A 122 6.49 12.20 16.66
C ARG A 122 7.22 12.99 17.75
N ASN A 123 7.83 14.13 17.38
CA ASN A 123 8.57 14.97 18.32
C ASN A 123 7.65 15.61 19.39
N HIS A 124 6.39 15.89 19.06
CA HIS A 124 5.43 16.41 20.04
C HIS A 124 4.99 15.36 21.07
N HIS A 125 4.91 14.09 20.68
CA HIS A 125 4.57 12.98 21.56
C HIS A 125 5.72 12.62 22.52
N GLU A 126 6.97 12.76 22.07
CA GLU A 126 8.18 12.56 22.90
C GLU A 126 8.29 13.60 24.03
N LEU A 127 7.73 14.80 23.87
CA LEU A 127 7.79 15.86 24.90
C LEU A 127 6.77 15.69 26.04
N GLY A 128 5.82 14.74 25.91
CA GLY A 128 4.68 14.59 26.82
C GLY A 128 4.69 13.35 27.72
N ASN A 129 5.40 12.27 27.32
CA ASN A 129 5.32 10.97 28.01
C ASN A 129 6.71 10.32 28.16
N ASN A 130 7.23 10.26 29.40
CA ASN A 130 8.54 9.67 29.73
C ASN A 130 8.58 8.12 29.78
N THR A 131 7.53 7.41 29.35
CA THR A 131 7.41 5.95 29.60
C THR A 131 7.27 5.06 28.37
N ASP A 132 7.10 5.62 27.16
CA ASP A 132 6.79 4.82 25.95
C ASP A 132 7.58 5.22 24.69
N GLU A 133 8.87 5.58 24.84
CA GLU A 133 9.77 5.95 23.73
C GLU A 133 9.83 4.89 22.61
N LYS A 134 9.69 3.61 22.95
CA LYS A 134 9.76 2.49 21.99
C LYS A 134 8.50 2.33 21.15
N ASN A 135 7.34 2.73 21.67
CA ASN A 135 6.05 2.54 21.00
C ASN A 135 5.74 3.69 20.03
N ALA A 136 6.21 4.91 20.32
CA ALA A 136 6.01 6.07 19.46
C ALA A 136 6.67 5.92 18.07
N ARG A 137 7.81 5.24 18.01
CA ARG A 137 8.57 4.98 16.76
C ARG A 137 8.21 3.64 16.09
N SER A 138 7.18 2.96 16.57
CA SER A 138 6.75 1.68 16.00
C SER A 138 6.14 1.88 14.60
N LEU A 139 6.39 0.91 13.71
CA LEU A 139 5.69 0.78 12.42
C LEU A 139 4.16 0.87 12.59
N GLU A 140 3.65 0.35 13.70
CA GLU A 140 2.23 0.39 14.05
C GLU A 140 1.73 1.83 14.27
N SER A 141 2.52 2.66 14.95
CA SER A 141 2.22 4.08 15.16
C SER A 141 2.19 4.83 13.82
N LEU A 142 3.18 4.58 12.96
CA LEU A 142 3.23 5.14 11.61
C LEU A 142 2.01 4.73 10.76
N MET A 143 1.66 3.44 10.73
CA MET A 143 0.49 2.96 9.99
C MET A 143 -0.83 3.51 10.56
N THR A 144 -0.89 3.76 11.87
CA THR A 144 -2.06 4.39 12.52
C THR A 144 -2.17 5.85 12.13
N PHE A 145 -1.06 6.59 12.13
CA PHE A 145 -1.01 7.97 11.63
C PHE A 145 -1.47 8.06 10.17
N LEU A 146 -0.93 7.23 9.28
CA LEU A 146 -1.33 7.25 7.87
C LEU A 146 -2.82 6.97 7.68
N ARG A 147 -3.38 6.02 8.45
CA ARG A 147 -4.82 5.75 8.44
C ARG A 147 -5.62 7.00 8.81
N GLN A 148 -5.20 7.71 9.86
CA GLN A 148 -5.87 8.94 10.32
C GLN A 148 -5.77 10.05 9.29
N GLU A 149 -4.63 10.23 8.63
CA GLU A 149 -4.44 11.26 7.61
C GLU A 149 -5.33 11.00 6.38
N VAL A 150 -5.42 9.73 5.93
CA VAL A 150 -6.33 9.31 4.85
C VAL A 150 -7.78 9.60 5.21
N GLN A 151 -8.20 9.18 6.41
CA GLN A 151 -9.56 9.46 6.91
C GLN A 151 -9.82 10.97 7.01
N GLY A 152 -8.83 11.75 7.45
CA GLY A 152 -8.89 13.20 7.51
C GLY A 152 -9.09 13.84 6.13
N GLU A 153 -8.30 13.44 5.13
CA GLU A 153 -8.46 13.91 3.75
C GLU A 153 -9.86 13.59 3.20
N GLU A 154 -10.37 12.37 3.44
CA GLU A 154 -11.70 11.95 3.02
C GLU A 154 -12.81 12.73 3.72
N MET A 155 -12.72 12.93 5.04
CA MET A 155 -13.68 13.70 5.80
C MET A 155 -13.70 15.18 5.40
N VAL A 156 -12.55 15.78 5.12
CA VAL A 156 -12.47 17.14 4.57
C VAL A 156 -13.09 17.20 3.18
N ALA A 157 -12.83 16.20 2.33
CA ALA A 157 -13.42 16.13 0.99
C ALA A 157 -14.95 16.01 1.07
N LEU A 158 -15.47 15.12 1.91
CA LEU A 158 -16.90 14.95 2.17
C LEU A 158 -17.52 16.23 2.72
N SER A 159 -16.89 16.88 3.70
CA SER A 159 -17.37 18.14 4.27
C SER A 159 -17.47 19.23 3.22
N ARG A 160 -16.45 19.36 2.34
CA ARG A 160 -16.49 20.29 1.21
C ARG A 160 -17.61 19.93 0.23
N ILE A 161 -17.82 18.66 -0.07
CA ILE A 161 -18.91 18.21 -0.95
C ILE A 161 -20.28 18.54 -0.33
N VAL A 162 -20.49 18.27 0.95
CA VAL A 162 -21.75 18.57 1.66
C VAL A 162 -22.02 20.07 1.69
N VAL A 163 -20.98 20.90 1.86
CA VAL A 163 -21.11 22.36 1.73
C VAL A 163 -21.53 22.75 0.32
N LEU A 164 -20.93 22.17 -0.73
CA LEU A 164 -21.33 22.42 -2.12
C LEU A 164 -22.78 21.94 -2.40
N GLN A 165 -23.22 20.83 -1.79
CA GLN A 165 -24.59 20.31 -1.86
C GLN A 165 -25.59 21.26 -1.20
N ARG A 166 -25.27 21.80 -0.01
CA ARG A 166 -26.14 22.76 0.70
C ARG A 166 -26.31 24.08 -0.05
N ILE A 167 -25.30 24.52 -0.80
CA ILE A 167 -25.34 25.81 -1.50
C ILE A 167 -26.10 25.73 -2.84
N LYS A 168 -26.54 24.54 -3.31
CA LYS A 168 -27.16 24.35 -4.65
C LYS A 168 -26.40 25.12 -5.75
N LEU A 169 -25.07 25.04 -5.73
CA LEU A 169 -24.25 25.91 -6.57
C LEU A 169 -24.55 25.69 -8.06
N PRO A 170 -24.87 26.76 -8.81
CA PRO A 170 -25.07 26.64 -10.24
C PRO A 170 -23.76 26.21 -10.91
N ILE A 171 -23.82 25.21 -11.79
CA ILE A 171 -22.67 24.78 -12.58
C ILE A 171 -22.29 25.93 -13.53
N LYS A 172 -21.27 26.70 -13.17
CA LYS A 172 -20.76 27.81 -13.99
C LYS A 172 -19.88 27.29 -15.12
N ARG A 173 -19.89 27.97 -16.28
CA ARG A 173 -19.08 27.61 -17.46
C ARG A 173 -17.57 27.59 -17.19
N ASN A 174 -17.10 28.44 -16.28
CA ASN A 174 -15.67 28.65 -15.96
C ASN A 174 -15.15 27.75 -14.82
N MET A 175 -15.88 26.69 -14.47
CA MET A 175 -15.48 25.79 -13.37
C MET A 175 -14.39 24.80 -13.82
N PRO A 176 -13.39 24.47 -12.97
CA PRO A 176 -12.39 23.45 -13.26
C PRO A 176 -13.03 22.10 -13.61
N LEU A 177 -12.53 21.44 -14.67
CA LEU A 177 -13.09 20.20 -15.23
C LEU A 177 -13.33 19.10 -14.17
N PRO A 178 -12.40 18.81 -13.24
CA PRO A 178 -12.57 17.75 -12.25
C PRO A 178 -13.77 17.99 -11.31
N LEU A 179 -14.03 19.25 -10.96
CA LEU A 179 -15.16 19.63 -10.12
C LEU A 179 -16.48 19.57 -10.91
N LYS A 180 -16.44 19.99 -12.18
CA LYS A 180 -17.60 19.95 -13.07
C LYS A 180 -18.06 18.50 -13.30
N THR A 181 -17.13 17.57 -13.50
CA THR A 181 -17.42 16.15 -13.68
C THR A 181 -18.03 15.54 -12.42
N LYS A 182 -17.44 15.77 -11.24
CA LYS A 182 -17.99 15.27 -9.96
C LYS A 182 -19.41 15.81 -9.69
N LEU A 183 -19.67 17.09 -9.97
CA LEU A 183 -21.01 17.67 -9.80
C LEU A 183 -22.04 17.11 -10.78
N MET A 184 -21.64 16.84 -12.02
CA MET A 184 -22.53 16.21 -13.02
C MET A 184 -22.86 14.76 -12.66
N GLU A 185 -21.89 14.00 -12.17
CA GLU A 185 -22.07 12.60 -11.75
C GLU A 185 -22.98 12.49 -10.52
N ILE A 186 -22.79 13.37 -9.52
CA ILE A 186 -23.68 13.47 -8.36
C ILE A 186 -25.12 13.80 -8.78
N ARG A 187 -25.31 14.74 -9.72
CA ARG A 187 -26.64 15.09 -10.22
C ARG A 187 -27.31 13.94 -10.95
N ARG A 188 -26.53 13.11 -11.65
CA ARG A 188 -27.00 11.91 -12.35
C ARG A 188 -27.45 10.82 -11.38
N LEU A 189 -26.76 10.68 -10.24
CA LEU A 189 -27.12 9.73 -9.17
C LEU A 189 -28.34 10.16 -8.33
N GLN A 190 -28.83 11.39 -8.51
CA GLN A 190 -29.97 11.97 -7.77
C GLN A 190 -31.24 12.11 -8.63
N GLN A 191 -31.20 11.75 -9.91
CA GLN A 191 -32.41 11.64 -10.72
C GLN A 191 -33.05 10.27 -10.44
N PRO A 192 -34.36 10.21 -10.13
CA PRO A 192 -35.05 8.95 -9.89
C PRO A 192 -35.07 8.04 -11.12
#